data_AF-A0A0D1VTX0-F1
#
_entry.id   AF-A0A0D1VTX0-F1
#
_cell.length_a   1.000
_cell.length_b   1.000
_cell.length_c   1.000
_cell.angle_alpha   90.00
_cell.angle_beta   90.00
_cell.angle_gamma   90.00
#
_symmetry.space_group_name_H-M   'P 1'
#
loop_
_entity.id
_entity.type
_entity.pdbx_description
1 polymer ?
#
loop_
_entity_poly.entity_id
_entity_poly.type
_entity_poly.pdbx_seq_one_letter_code
_entity_poly.pdbx_strand_id
1 'polypeptide(L)'
;MPNKSKRPKSPDSQFLFVNEDASTVTRATKDTELDRTKQSHVQRQNFARRRRLREQSISGPSTSTPSSVSPSPAIADPSTETTSVSQGGLSRGTDFFDVLQGIDFSDVQFQATSPPVFTQGSLDPRLSAMFSNPFATAASPLALSPRTTGMFESSHSYQPGHYFDMAPPSYNLTPPLRDPTTLPSPPMLLSRRSSQVVNTQRILEQWAPPLIRDYNMVSLPDKYWRDVQKVPMGQMRHAPAIHADMQASMSEAAHMYAFLASAAAQMLWREGRLLLPNVSEEDYHRVPTFFKTKAIEALRVKLAAGQLNHHIAVDVHRLYLVGLLTDSAEVAEPHFQALLAMVEALGGLNTFDDYQMEKLMILDCFAALTWNGVPRMAMTWDPGHFMDETLQNLDTWDQQNIQIGERMGTIIQALNANQTTTITLADLVELLRVSAYLHDLPHYIPESYKWFARRTLAILHRLLSIPLHSELDDRVDSLRIAAAYWTAIMLSPIFGRRAVSRSVPILRQKLDLTDIDFLWAPHTDCLLWVVVLGGICADKDDDLQWYLDIARRAATQLGLSSTTELEELFSELLYDPPSQRDLLLQFGARMWPVAE
;
A
#
# COMPACT_ATOMS: atom_id res chain seq x y z
N MET A 1 3.94 1.45 61.74
CA MET A 1 4.11 0.88 60.39
C MET A 1 4.54 2.00 59.45
N PRO A 2 5.65 1.87 58.71
CA PRO A 2 6.11 2.91 57.81
C PRO A 2 5.19 3.00 56.58
N ASN A 3 4.84 4.23 56.20
CA ASN A 3 3.97 4.53 55.07
C ASN A 3 4.63 4.05 53.77
N LYS A 4 3.92 3.18 53.03
CA LYS A 4 4.31 2.73 51.70
C LYS A 4 4.38 3.93 50.75
N SER A 5 5.55 4.15 50.16
CA SER A 5 5.76 5.13 49.09
C SER A 5 4.81 4.86 47.93
N LYS A 6 4.00 5.85 47.55
CA LYS A 6 3.13 5.77 46.37
C LYS A 6 4.01 5.60 45.13
N ARG A 7 3.77 4.51 44.41
CA ARG A 7 4.39 4.23 43.10
C ARG A 7 4.02 5.39 42.16
N PRO A 8 4.98 6.00 41.43
CA PRO A 8 4.65 7.02 40.45
C PRO A 8 3.72 6.41 39.39
N LYS A 9 2.59 7.08 39.12
CA LYS A 9 1.72 6.74 38.01
C LYS A 9 2.53 6.95 36.72
N SER A 10 2.64 5.93 35.88
CA SER A 10 3.17 6.13 34.52
C SER A 10 2.27 7.13 33.79
N PRO A 11 2.82 8.05 32.98
CA PRO A 11 2.00 8.87 32.11
C PRO A 11 1.16 7.97 31.21
N ASP A 12 -0.15 8.22 31.14
CA ASP A 12 -1.03 7.53 30.21
C ASP A 12 -0.52 7.82 28.80
N SER A 13 -0.11 6.78 28.07
CA SER A 13 0.38 6.95 26.70
C SER A 13 -0.76 7.45 25.81
N GLN A 14 -0.56 8.57 25.13
CA GLN A 14 -1.54 9.17 24.21
C GLN A 14 -1.77 8.31 22.96
N PHE A 15 -0.89 7.34 22.67
CA PHE A 15 -0.93 6.51 21.47
C PHE A 15 -1.28 5.05 21.81
N LEU A 16 -2.39 4.55 21.24
CA LEU A 16 -2.84 3.17 21.44
C LEU A 16 -2.33 2.27 20.31
N PHE A 17 -1.47 1.29 20.64
CA PHE A 17 -1.02 0.25 19.70
C PHE A 17 -1.68 -1.09 20.04
N VAL A 18 -2.33 -1.70 19.05
CA VAL A 18 -3.10 -2.94 19.22
C VAL A 18 -2.31 -4.12 18.65
N ASN A 19 -2.00 -5.10 19.51
CA ASN A 19 -1.67 -6.45 19.07
C ASN A 19 -3.00 -7.22 18.89
N GLU A 20 -3.10 -8.10 17.90
CA GLU A 20 -4.30 -8.97 17.71
C GLU A 20 -4.64 -9.78 18.96
N ASP A 21 -3.63 -10.18 19.74
CA ASP A 21 -3.82 -10.84 21.03
C ASP A 21 -4.44 -9.92 22.10
N ALA A 22 -4.29 -8.60 21.98
CA ALA A 22 -4.88 -7.63 22.89
C ALA A 22 -6.32 -7.26 22.50
N SER A 23 -6.70 -7.33 21.21
CA SER A 23 -8.08 -7.06 20.77
C SER A 23 -9.04 -8.17 21.19
N THR A 24 -8.59 -9.43 21.21
CA THR A 24 -9.35 -10.57 21.74
C THR A 24 -9.52 -10.50 23.26
N VAL A 25 -8.47 -10.10 24.00
CA VAL A 25 -8.54 -9.89 25.46
C VAL A 25 -9.38 -8.66 25.84
N THR A 26 -9.32 -7.59 25.04
CA THR A 26 -10.16 -6.39 25.27
C THR A 26 -11.60 -6.56 24.81
N ARG A 27 -11.89 -7.37 23.78
CA ARG A 27 -13.28 -7.78 23.45
C ARG A 27 -13.88 -8.63 24.57
N ALA A 28 -13.15 -9.64 25.06
CA ALA A 28 -13.64 -10.48 26.15
C ALA A 28 -13.88 -9.68 27.44
N THR A 29 -13.01 -8.72 27.76
CA THR A 29 -13.17 -7.86 28.95
C THR A 29 -14.21 -6.75 28.75
N LYS A 30 -14.29 -6.12 27.56
CA LYS A 30 -15.35 -5.15 27.25
C LYS A 30 -16.72 -5.79 27.22
N ASP A 31 -16.88 -7.00 26.68
CA ASP A 31 -18.17 -7.69 26.66
C ASP A 31 -18.60 -8.10 28.07
N THR A 32 -17.68 -8.56 28.92
CA THR A 32 -18.00 -8.80 30.33
C THR A 32 -18.32 -7.52 31.11
N GLU A 33 -17.68 -6.40 30.78
CA GLU A 33 -17.95 -5.10 31.42
C GLU A 33 -19.25 -4.46 30.89
N LEU A 34 -19.57 -4.60 29.60
CA LEU A 34 -20.82 -4.19 28.98
C LEU A 34 -21.99 -5.02 29.53
N ASP A 35 -21.83 -6.32 29.69
CA ASP A 35 -22.84 -7.18 30.29
C ASP A 35 -23.04 -6.87 31.77
N ARG A 36 -21.97 -6.56 32.51
CA ARG A 36 -22.08 -6.09 33.89
C ARG A 36 -22.79 -4.74 34.00
N THR A 37 -22.57 -3.84 33.03
CA THR A 37 -23.21 -2.52 32.99
C THR A 37 -24.68 -2.62 32.57
N LYS A 38 -25.01 -3.49 31.61
CA LYS A 38 -26.39 -3.83 31.24
C LYS A 38 -27.15 -4.46 32.41
N GLN A 39 -26.56 -5.42 33.11
CA GLN A 39 -27.16 -6.03 34.30
C GLN A 39 -27.36 -5.02 35.44
N SER A 40 -26.39 -4.12 35.67
CA SER A 40 -26.51 -3.02 36.63
C SER A 40 -27.62 -2.04 36.24
N HIS A 41 -27.75 -1.71 34.95
CA HIS A 41 -28.80 -0.82 34.46
C HIS A 41 -30.20 -1.44 34.58
N VAL A 42 -30.35 -2.73 34.26
CA VAL A 42 -31.61 -3.48 34.45
C VAL A 42 -31.97 -3.57 35.93
N GLN A 43 -31.00 -3.79 36.82
CA GLN A 43 -31.25 -3.73 38.27
C GLN A 43 -31.70 -2.34 38.72
N ARG A 44 -31.02 -1.27 38.28
CA ARG A 44 -31.39 0.12 38.61
C ARG A 44 -32.77 0.49 38.07
N GLN A 45 -33.13 0.05 36.86
CA GLN A 45 -34.47 0.24 36.32
C GLN A 45 -35.52 -0.54 37.11
N ASN A 46 -35.25 -1.77 37.53
CA ASN A 46 -36.17 -2.55 38.37
C ASN A 46 -36.36 -1.93 39.76
N PHE A 47 -35.30 -1.36 40.36
CA PHE A 47 -35.40 -0.59 41.60
C PHE A 47 -36.19 0.71 41.41
N ALA A 48 -35.94 1.46 40.34
CA ALA A 48 -36.69 2.67 40.02
C ALA A 48 -38.17 2.36 39.73
N ARG A 49 -38.48 1.26 39.05
CA ARG A 49 -39.84 0.80 38.77
C ARG A 49 -40.56 0.38 40.06
N ARG A 50 -39.90 -0.40 40.94
CA ARG A 50 -40.44 -0.73 42.27
C ARG A 50 -40.67 0.50 43.14
N ARG A 51 -39.82 1.51 43.02
CA ARG A 51 -39.96 2.77 43.76
C ARG A 51 -41.12 3.62 43.24
N ARG A 52 -41.25 3.76 41.91
CA ARG A 52 -42.38 4.45 41.28
C ARG A 52 -43.73 3.77 41.57
N LEU A 53 -43.77 2.44 41.61
CA LEU A 53 -44.98 1.69 42.00
C LEU A 53 -45.37 1.93 43.47
N ARG A 54 -44.42 2.21 44.36
CA ARG A 54 -44.70 2.63 45.75
C ARG A 54 -45.10 4.10 45.86
N GLU A 55 -44.55 4.96 45.02
CA GLU A 55 -44.85 6.40 45.03
C GLU A 55 -46.22 6.69 44.37
N GLN A 56 -46.65 5.91 43.37
CA GLN A 56 -47.96 6.03 42.72
C GLN A 56 -49.14 5.54 43.60
N SER A 57 -48.89 4.80 44.68
CA SER A 57 -49.93 4.52 45.68
C SER A 57 -50.21 5.69 46.63
N ILE A 58 -49.45 6.79 46.53
CA ILE A 58 -49.52 7.92 47.47
C ILE A 58 -49.27 9.25 46.73
N SER A 59 -50.18 9.70 45.84
CA SER A 59 -50.39 11.14 45.58
C SER A 59 -51.41 11.39 44.45
N GLY A 60 -52.41 12.21 44.77
CA GLY A 60 -53.32 12.83 43.80
C GLY A 60 -52.70 14.04 43.10
N PRO A 61 -53.38 14.60 42.08
CA PRO A 61 -52.76 15.45 41.08
C PRO A 61 -52.68 16.92 41.52
N SER A 62 -51.51 17.54 41.33
CA SER A 62 -51.38 18.99 41.31
C SER A 62 -50.65 19.45 40.04
N THR A 63 -51.29 20.42 39.40
CA THR A 63 -51.01 21.13 38.16
C THR A 63 -49.82 22.08 38.19
N SER A 64 -49.27 22.34 36.99
CA SER A 64 -48.79 23.63 36.43
C SER A 64 -47.29 23.78 36.06
N THR A 65 -47.01 23.62 34.76
CA THR A 65 -46.42 24.53 33.73
C THR A 65 -45.40 25.67 34.04
N PRO A 66 -44.61 26.12 33.02
CA PRO A 66 -43.17 26.45 33.13
C PRO A 66 -42.79 27.89 32.67
N SER A 67 -41.49 28.26 32.71
CA SER A 67 -40.92 29.26 31.78
C SER A 67 -39.38 29.39 31.77
N SER A 68 -38.88 29.79 30.59
CA SER A 68 -37.75 30.67 30.21
C SER A 68 -36.29 30.17 30.08
N VAL A 69 -35.94 29.84 28.83
CA VAL A 69 -34.91 30.40 27.91
C VAL A 69 -33.82 31.34 28.46
N SER A 70 -32.58 31.13 28.01
CA SER A 70 -31.46 32.11 28.00
C SER A 70 -30.65 32.00 26.69
N PRO A 71 -30.05 33.09 26.17
CA PRO A 71 -29.31 33.11 24.90
C PRO A 71 -27.77 33.09 25.06
N SER A 72 -27.08 32.73 23.97
CA SER A 72 -25.62 32.69 23.81
C SER A 72 -25.04 34.01 23.25
N PRO A 73 -23.70 34.18 23.27
CA PRO A 73 -23.01 35.02 22.28
C PRO A 73 -21.78 34.36 21.62
N ALA A 74 -21.28 35.04 20.59
CA ALA A 74 -20.39 34.60 19.51
C ALA A 74 -18.92 35.07 19.62
N ILE A 75 -18.03 34.28 18.96
CA ILE A 75 -16.90 34.57 18.04
C ILE A 75 -15.89 35.72 18.33
N ALA A 76 -14.59 35.38 18.24
CA ALA A 76 -13.53 36.23 17.69
C ALA A 76 -12.29 35.41 17.21
N ASP A 77 -11.82 35.73 16.01
CA ASP A 77 -10.51 35.44 15.35
C ASP A 77 -9.50 36.59 15.66
N PRO A 78 -8.15 36.53 15.41
CA PRO A 78 -7.56 36.54 14.04
C PRO A 78 -6.06 36.12 13.79
N SER A 79 -5.72 36.06 12.48
CA SER A 79 -4.51 36.58 11.75
C SER A 79 -3.08 35.95 11.81
N THR A 80 -2.64 35.44 10.65
CA THR A 80 -1.40 35.65 9.81
C THR A 80 -0.02 35.98 10.39
N GLU A 81 1.03 35.30 9.90
CA GLU A 81 2.26 35.92 9.33
C GLU A 81 3.22 34.95 8.56
N THR A 82 4.02 35.58 7.69
CA THR A 82 4.96 35.16 6.62
C THR A 82 6.31 34.56 7.02
N THR A 83 7.01 33.82 6.14
CA THR A 83 8.37 34.15 5.56
C THR A 83 9.00 33.07 4.64
N SER A 84 9.97 33.52 3.83
CA SER A 84 10.74 32.92 2.73
C SER A 84 12.00 32.13 3.14
N VAL A 85 12.70 31.45 2.20
CA VAL A 85 14.18 31.51 1.96
C VAL A 85 14.75 30.44 0.97
N SER A 86 15.61 30.94 0.06
CA SER A 86 16.77 30.45 -0.74
C SER A 86 17.00 29.01 -1.26
N GLN A 87 17.44 28.97 -2.53
CA GLN A 87 18.06 27.83 -3.27
C GLN A 87 19.58 27.69 -3.04
N GLY A 88 20.07 26.44 -3.06
CA GLY A 88 21.50 26.07 -3.09
C GLY A 88 21.74 24.89 -4.06
N GLY A 89 22.88 24.92 -4.76
CA GLY A 89 23.20 24.12 -5.95
C GLY A 89 23.65 22.66 -5.73
N LEU A 90 23.60 21.91 -6.83
CA LEU A 90 23.78 20.46 -6.97
C LEU A 90 25.26 20.05 -7.10
N SER A 91 25.62 18.91 -6.50
CA SER A 91 26.83 18.14 -6.80
C SER A 91 26.47 16.69 -7.14
N ARG A 92 27.10 16.18 -8.20
CA ARG A 92 26.81 14.94 -8.94
C ARG A 92 27.58 13.75 -8.36
N GLY A 93 26.88 12.71 -7.90
CA GLY A 93 27.45 11.46 -7.36
C GLY A 93 27.47 10.31 -8.37
N THR A 94 28.52 9.49 -8.30
CA THR A 94 28.79 8.26 -9.08
C THR A 94 27.99 7.06 -8.58
N ASP A 95 27.71 6.09 -9.45
CA ASP A 95 26.90 4.87 -9.22
C ASP A 95 27.39 3.97 -8.06
N PHE A 96 26.47 3.57 -7.17
CA PHE A 96 26.76 2.93 -5.87
C PHE A 96 26.04 1.59 -5.59
N PHE A 97 25.40 0.95 -6.57
CA PHE A 97 24.51 -0.20 -6.31
C PHE A 97 25.15 -1.61 -6.27
N ASP A 98 26.48 -1.72 -6.23
CA ASP A 98 27.18 -3.02 -6.17
C ASP A 98 27.63 -3.48 -4.76
N VAL A 99 27.19 -2.83 -3.67
CA VAL A 99 27.72 -3.09 -2.30
C VAL A 99 26.77 -3.89 -1.39
N LEU A 100 26.01 -4.85 -1.90
CA LEU A 100 25.12 -5.70 -1.06
C LEU A 100 25.46 -7.20 -1.03
N GLN A 101 26.72 -7.60 -1.22
CA GLN A 101 27.13 -9.03 -1.10
C GLN A 101 28.18 -9.34 -0.02
N GLY A 102 28.34 -8.51 1.01
CA GLY A 102 29.37 -8.72 2.04
C GLY A 102 29.03 -8.31 3.47
N ILE A 103 27.78 -8.43 3.91
CA ILE A 103 27.42 -8.17 5.32
C ILE A 103 27.50 -9.48 6.11
N ASP A 104 28.53 -9.60 6.93
CA ASP A 104 28.66 -10.62 7.97
C ASP A 104 27.87 -10.18 9.21
N PHE A 105 26.90 -11.00 9.64
CA PHE A 105 25.97 -10.68 10.74
C PHE A 105 26.46 -11.15 12.11
N SER A 106 27.69 -11.68 12.24
CA SER A 106 28.15 -12.25 13.50
C SER A 106 28.58 -11.24 14.59
N ASP A 107 28.76 -9.95 14.29
CA ASP A 107 29.35 -8.99 15.24
C ASP A 107 28.50 -7.73 15.52
N VAL A 108 27.23 -7.90 15.91
CA VAL A 108 26.45 -6.80 16.53
C VAL A 108 26.05 -7.16 17.95
N GLN A 109 26.98 -6.95 18.88
CA GLN A 109 26.63 -6.67 20.27
C GLN A 109 26.38 -5.17 20.41
N PHE A 110 25.15 -4.79 20.78
CA PHE A 110 24.78 -3.41 21.06
C PHE A 110 25.63 -2.83 22.20
N GLN A 111 26.58 -1.94 21.87
CA GLN A 111 27.21 -1.03 22.82
C GLN A 111 26.85 0.41 22.49
N ALA A 112 26.41 1.14 23.51
CA ALA A 112 26.10 2.56 23.43
C ALA A 112 27.36 3.39 23.70
N THR A 113 27.79 4.24 22.75
CA THR A 113 28.63 5.43 23.03
C THR A 113 28.66 6.41 21.85
N SER A 114 28.67 7.70 22.21
CA SER A 114 28.83 8.92 21.38
C SER A 114 30.19 9.01 20.64
N PRO A 115 30.39 9.96 19.70
CA PRO A 115 31.28 9.79 18.55
C PRO A 115 32.70 10.36 18.75
N PRO A 116 33.65 9.96 17.88
CA PRO A 116 34.71 10.86 17.46
C PRO A 116 34.76 11.08 15.94
N VAL A 117 35.39 12.21 15.63
CA VAL A 117 35.63 12.88 14.35
C VAL A 117 36.44 12.01 13.36
N PHE A 118 36.05 12.00 12.08
CA PHE A 118 36.86 11.43 10.99
C PHE A 118 37.39 12.50 10.03
N THR A 119 38.70 12.45 9.80
CA THR A 119 39.45 13.12 8.73
C THR A 119 39.52 12.23 7.49
N GLN A 120 39.41 12.86 6.30
CA GLN A 120 39.55 12.25 4.98
C GLN A 120 40.95 11.68 4.71
N GLY A 121 41.03 10.51 4.07
CA GLY A 121 42.23 9.97 3.44
C GLY A 121 41.87 8.95 2.33
N SER A 122 42.47 9.11 1.15
CA SER A 122 42.19 8.36 -0.09
C SER A 122 42.77 6.93 -0.09
N LEU A 123 42.07 5.99 -0.74
CA LEU A 123 42.51 4.59 -0.90
C LEU A 123 43.34 4.33 -2.17
N ASP A 124 44.23 3.35 -2.03
CA ASP A 124 45.22 2.78 -2.95
C ASP A 124 44.58 1.75 -3.93
N PRO A 125 44.86 1.78 -5.24
CA PRO A 125 44.20 0.92 -6.23
C PRO A 125 45.01 -0.34 -6.58
N ARG A 126 45.09 -1.35 -5.70
CA ARG A 126 45.70 -2.66 -6.03
C ARG A 126 45.14 -3.86 -5.25
N LEU A 127 43.87 -4.24 -5.45
CA LEU A 127 43.34 -5.54 -4.95
C LEU A 127 42.27 -6.18 -5.86
N SER A 128 42.38 -6.06 -7.19
CA SER A 128 41.40 -6.63 -8.14
C SER A 128 41.78 -8.02 -8.71
N ALA A 129 42.59 -8.83 -8.01
CA ALA A 129 43.08 -10.10 -8.56
C ALA A 129 43.10 -11.29 -7.59
N MET A 130 42.25 -11.29 -6.57
CA MET A 130 42.00 -12.48 -5.75
C MET A 130 40.49 -12.65 -5.57
N PHE A 131 40.04 -13.88 -5.35
CA PHE A 131 38.64 -14.33 -5.17
C PHE A 131 37.98 -14.96 -6.40
N SER A 132 38.51 -16.14 -6.77
CA SER A 132 37.72 -17.21 -7.36
C SER A 132 36.86 -17.91 -6.29
N ASN A 133 35.66 -18.29 -6.71
CA ASN A 133 34.51 -18.83 -5.98
C ASN A 133 34.79 -20.09 -5.10
N PRO A 134 34.45 -20.11 -3.79
CA PRO A 134 34.64 -21.28 -2.92
C PRO A 134 33.40 -22.13 -2.62
N PHE A 135 32.22 -21.92 -3.23
CA PHE A 135 31.05 -22.76 -2.91
C PHE A 135 30.28 -23.22 -4.15
N ALA A 136 30.76 -24.31 -4.76
CA ALA A 136 30.00 -25.13 -5.71
C ALA A 136 29.94 -26.59 -5.22
N THR A 137 28.82 -26.94 -4.58
CA THR A 137 28.26 -28.31 -4.44
C THR A 137 26.78 -28.11 -4.08
N ALA A 138 25.80 -28.30 -4.97
CA ALA A 138 25.27 -29.53 -5.58
C ALA A 138 24.24 -30.26 -4.70
N ALA A 139 22.96 -30.16 -5.09
CA ALA A 139 21.97 -31.23 -5.05
C ALA A 139 20.88 -30.96 -6.10
N SER A 140 20.63 -31.92 -6.98
CA SER A 140 19.50 -31.94 -7.93
C SER A 140 18.44 -32.97 -7.51
N PRO A 141 17.17 -32.79 -7.94
CA PRO A 141 16.02 -33.55 -7.44
C PRO A 141 15.70 -34.81 -8.25
N LEU A 142 14.97 -35.73 -7.60
CA LEU A 142 14.31 -36.89 -8.20
C LEU A 142 13.01 -36.46 -8.90
N ALA A 143 12.83 -36.90 -10.14
CA ALA A 143 11.59 -36.74 -10.91
C ALA A 143 10.60 -37.87 -10.57
N LEU A 144 9.39 -37.50 -10.15
CA LEU A 144 8.19 -38.33 -10.24
C LEU A 144 7.02 -37.46 -10.68
N SER A 145 6.38 -37.86 -11.78
CA SER A 145 5.15 -37.27 -12.29
C SER A 145 3.97 -37.66 -11.39
N PRO A 146 3.02 -36.74 -11.15
CA PRO A 146 1.64 -37.12 -11.39
C PRO A 146 0.84 -36.05 -12.14
N ARG A 147 -0.13 -36.58 -12.87
CA ARG A 147 -1.15 -35.93 -13.67
C ARG A 147 -2.26 -35.45 -12.74
N THR A 148 -2.50 -34.14 -12.63
CA THR A 148 -3.74 -33.60 -12.04
C THR A 148 -4.13 -32.28 -12.68
N THR A 149 -5.37 -32.22 -13.14
CA THR A 149 -6.08 -31.11 -13.76
C THR A 149 -6.45 -30.05 -12.71
N GLY A 150 -6.12 -28.78 -12.96
CA GLY A 150 -6.55 -27.65 -12.14
C GLY A 150 -6.07 -26.34 -12.75
N MET A 151 -6.95 -25.62 -13.45
CA MET A 151 -6.70 -24.29 -14.01
C MET A 151 -6.61 -23.27 -12.87
N PHE A 152 -5.42 -22.74 -12.62
CA PHE A 152 -5.19 -21.37 -12.16
C PHE A 152 -3.83 -20.96 -12.75
N GLU A 153 -3.86 -20.00 -13.67
CA GLU A 153 -2.67 -19.47 -14.34
C GLU A 153 -1.75 -18.79 -13.32
N SER A 154 -0.51 -19.27 -13.29
CA SER A 154 0.61 -18.65 -12.60
C SER A 154 0.89 -17.27 -13.21
N SER A 155 0.87 -16.24 -12.37
CA SER A 155 1.38 -14.90 -12.66
C SER A 155 2.77 -14.99 -13.31
N HIS A 156 2.93 -14.42 -14.50
CA HIS A 156 4.23 -14.37 -15.17
C HIS A 156 5.22 -13.51 -14.36
N SER A 157 6.40 -14.07 -14.14
CA SER A 157 7.58 -13.35 -13.67
C SER A 157 8.02 -12.35 -14.73
N TYR A 158 8.11 -11.08 -14.35
CA TYR A 158 8.82 -10.03 -15.08
C TYR A 158 10.23 -10.53 -15.46
N GLN A 159 10.58 -10.46 -16.75
CA GLN A 159 11.86 -10.94 -17.28
C GLN A 159 12.71 -9.73 -17.74
N PRO A 160 13.71 -9.27 -16.94
CA PRO A 160 14.73 -8.36 -17.44
C PRO A 160 15.70 -9.14 -18.34
N GLY A 161 15.78 -8.79 -19.62
CA GLY A 161 16.71 -9.40 -20.56
C GLY A 161 18.15 -8.91 -20.38
N HIS A 162 19.09 -9.85 -20.16
CA HIS A 162 20.31 -10.11 -20.96
C HIS A 162 21.21 -11.15 -20.26
N TYR A 163 21.56 -12.21 -21.01
CA TYR A 163 22.25 -13.44 -20.58
C TYR A 163 23.78 -13.28 -20.42
N PHE A 164 24.38 -14.12 -19.56
CA PHE A 164 25.70 -14.72 -19.82
C PHE A 164 25.53 -16.24 -19.98
N ASP A 165 25.98 -16.76 -21.11
CA ASP A 165 25.91 -18.16 -21.54
C ASP A 165 27.36 -18.69 -21.66
N MET A 166 27.68 -19.83 -21.06
CA MET A 166 28.93 -20.56 -21.33
C MET A 166 28.75 -22.08 -21.23
N ALA A 167 29.27 -22.77 -22.24
CA ALA A 167 29.11 -24.19 -22.53
C ALA A 167 29.84 -25.14 -21.53
N PRO A 168 29.38 -26.40 -21.39
CA PRO A 168 29.99 -27.35 -20.47
C PRO A 168 31.13 -28.16 -21.12
N PRO A 169 32.19 -28.52 -20.38
CA PRO A 169 33.07 -29.61 -20.75
C PRO A 169 32.71 -30.91 -20.01
N SER A 170 32.72 -31.98 -20.78
CA SER A 170 32.57 -33.40 -20.43
C SER A 170 33.73 -33.95 -19.61
N TYR A 171 33.49 -34.67 -18.50
CA TYR A 171 34.39 -35.74 -18.04
C TYR A 171 33.68 -36.84 -17.22
N ASN A 172 34.12 -38.07 -17.50
CA ASN A 172 33.80 -39.33 -16.83
C ASN A 172 34.62 -39.50 -15.54
N LEU A 173 34.05 -40.14 -14.50
CA LEU A 173 34.54 -41.39 -13.87
C LEU A 173 34.02 -41.59 -12.42
N THR A 174 33.43 -42.79 -12.24
CA THR A 174 33.44 -43.79 -11.14
C THR A 174 33.31 -43.41 -9.64
N PRO A 175 32.35 -44.02 -8.90
CA PRO A 175 32.20 -43.84 -7.45
C PRO A 175 32.87 -44.95 -6.61
N PRO A 176 33.23 -44.70 -5.33
CA PRO A 176 33.55 -45.76 -4.38
C PRO A 176 32.38 -46.10 -3.43
N LEU A 177 32.52 -47.31 -2.91
CA LEU A 177 31.62 -48.20 -2.19
C LEU A 177 31.23 -47.70 -0.77
N ARG A 178 29.98 -47.95 -0.36
CA ARG A 178 29.49 -47.80 1.02
C ARG A 178 29.47 -49.16 1.73
N ASP A 179 29.97 -49.19 2.96
CA ASP A 179 29.70 -50.26 3.94
C ASP A 179 28.71 -49.78 5.03
N PRO A 180 27.75 -50.63 5.46
CA PRO A 180 26.82 -50.29 6.52
C PRO A 180 27.16 -51.04 7.82
N THR A 181 27.26 -50.32 8.94
CA THR A 181 27.11 -50.94 10.27
C THR A 181 26.15 -50.13 11.14
N THR A 182 25.00 -50.76 11.32
CA THR A 182 23.98 -50.67 12.37
C THR A 182 24.54 -50.48 13.78
N LEU A 183 23.80 -49.75 14.64
CA LEU A 183 23.62 -49.95 16.09
C LEU A 183 22.63 -48.89 16.66
N PRO A 184 22.07 -49.05 17.88
CA PRO A 184 20.63 -49.01 18.12
C PRO A 184 20.16 -47.87 19.04
N SER A 185 18.84 -47.69 19.06
CA SER A 185 18.08 -46.65 19.75
C SER A 185 18.16 -46.70 21.29
N PRO A 186 18.21 -45.55 21.99
CA PRO A 186 17.89 -45.46 23.41
C PRO A 186 16.49 -44.85 23.68
N PRO A 187 15.98 -44.98 24.92
CA PRO A 187 14.54 -44.95 25.22
C PRO A 187 13.98 -43.54 25.47
N MET A 188 12.65 -43.44 25.30
CA MET A 188 11.84 -42.24 25.54
C MET A 188 11.97 -41.74 26.98
N LEU A 189 12.55 -40.55 27.13
CA LEU A 189 12.41 -39.70 28.30
C LEU A 189 11.27 -38.69 28.06
N LEU A 190 10.32 -38.65 28.98
CA LEU A 190 9.27 -37.63 29.07
C LEU A 190 9.92 -36.26 29.29
N SER A 191 10.18 -35.58 28.18
CA SER A 191 10.76 -34.24 28.17
C SER A 191 9.70 -33.23 28.59
N ARG A 192 9.90 -32.67 29.78
CA ARG A 192 9.28 -31.42 30.24
C ARG A 192 9.49 -30.40 29.11
N ARG A 193 8.42 -29.99 28.43
CA ARG A 193 8.45 -28.90 27.42
C ARG A 193 8.95 -27.63 28.11
N SER A 194 10.27 -27.45 28.15
CA SER A 194 10.88 -26.13 28.30
C SER A 194 10.35 -25.33 27.14
N SER A 195 9.59 -24.27 27.42
CA SER A 195 9.17 -23.28 26.44
C SER A 195 10.38 -22.95 25.57
N GLN A 196 10.31 -23.38 24.32
CA GLN A 196 11.31 -23.13 23.31
C GLN A 196 11.38 -21.62 23.19
N VAL A 197 12.36 -20.99 23.85
CA VAL A 197 12.76 -19.62 23.56
C VAL A 197 13.28 -19.71 22.14
N VAL A 198 12.37 -19.56 21.18
CA VAL A 198 12.71 -19.57 19.77
C VAL A 198 13.73 -18.46 19.64
N ASN A 199 14.93 -18.85 19.22
CA ASN A 199 16.07 -17.94 19.15
C ASN A 199 15.71 -16.84 18.15
N THR A 200 15.27 -15.67 18.64
CA THR A 200 14.84 -14.51 17.83
C THR A 200 15.89 -14.16 16.78
N GLN A 201 17.17 -14.32 17.15
CA GLN A 201 18.30 -14.11 16.25
C GLN A 201 18.27 -15.06 15.05
N ARG A 202 18.04 -16.35 15.28
CA ARG A 202 17.93 -17.35 14.21
C ARG A 202 16.74 -17.05 13.28
N ILE A 203 15.60 -16.58 13.82
CA ILE A 203 14.46 -16.17 13.01
C ILE A 203 14.84 -14.99 12.09
N LEU A 204 15.51 -13.97 12.65
CA LEU A 204 15.95 -12.81 11.89
C LEU A 204 16.92 -13.20 10.77
N GLU A 205 17.95 -13.98 11.09
CA GLU A 205 18.93 -14.47 10.11
C GLU A 205 18.27 -15.28 8.98
N GLN A 206 17.22 -16.04 9.31
CA GLN A 206 16.52 -16.89 8.35
C GLN A 206 15.54 -16.13 7.45
N TRP A 207 14.77 -15.18 7.99
CA TRP A 207 13.67 -14.54 7.28
C TRP A 207 13.97 -13.12 6.79
N ALA A 208 14.88 -12.38 7.44
CA ALA A 208 15.13 -10.99 7.05
C ALA A 208 15.75 -10.86 5.64
N PRO A 209 16.79 -11.64 5.26
CA PRO A 209 17.41 -11.50 3.93
C PRO A 209 16.43 -11.68 2.75
N PRO A 210 15.61 -12.75 2.68
CA PRO A 210 14.66 -12.90 1.57
C PRO A 210 13.56 -11.84 1.57
N LEU A 211 13.10 -11.36 2.74
CA LEU A 211 12.12 -10.27 2.82
C LEU A 211 12.68 -8.93 2.33
N ILE A 212 13.92 -8.60 2.74
CA ILE A 212 14.62 -7.40 2.27
C ILE A 212 14.85 -7.48 0.75
N ARG A 213 15.29 -8.65 0.26
CA ARG A 213 15.50 -8.88 -1.17
C ARG A 213 14.21 -8.69 -1.96
N ASP A 214 13.13 -9.32 -1.53
CA ASP A 214 11.83 -9.21 -2.17
C ASP A 214 11.30 -7.77 -2.20
N TYR A 215 11.43 -7.05 -1.07
CA TYR A 215 11.05 -5.65 -0.98
C TYR A 215 11.84 -4.79 -1.97
N ASN A 216 13.16 -4.97 -2.07
CA ASN A 216 14.02 -4.18 -2.93
C ASN A 216 13.87 -4.53 -4.42
N MET A 217 13.65 -5.80 -4.75
CA MET A 217 13.63 -6.29 -6.12
C MET A 217 12.26 -6.28 -6.77
N VAL A 218 11.18 -6.25 -5.97
CA VAL A 218 9.82 -6.35 -6.48
C VAL A 218 8.95 -5.22 -5.94
N SER A 219 8.82 -5.09 -4.61
CA SER A 219 7.87 -4.14 -4.02
C SER A 219 8.23 -2.67 -4.27
N LEU A 220 9.52 -2.31 -4.25
CA LEU A 220 9.97 -0.95 -4.55
C LEU A 220 9.83 -0.59 -6.05
N PRO A 221 10.31 -1.41 -7.00
CA PRO A 221 10.06 -1.19 -8.43
C PRO A 221 8.57 -1.07 -8.75
N ASP A 222 7.71 -1.90 -8.17
CA ASP A 222 6.26 -1.80 -8.37
C ASP A 222 5.71 -0.45 -7.90
N LYS A 223 6.17 0.05 -6.75
CA LYS A 223 5.68 1.30 -6.16
C LYS A 223 6.14 2.54 -6.93
N TYR A 224 7.38 2.53 -7.43
CA TYR A 224 7.99 3.63 -8.18
C TYR A 224 8.15 3.26 -9.66
N TRP A 225 7.19 2.51 -10.19
CA TRP A 225 7.29 1.88 -11.51
C TRP A 225 7.61 2.89 -12.62
N ARG A 226 7.06 4.11 -12.55
CA ARG A 226 7.37 5.20 -13.49
C ARG A 226 8.83 5.60 -13.49
N ASP A 227 9.41 5.77 -12.31
CA ASP A 227 10.82 6.13 -12.19
C ASP A 227 11.70 5.01 -12.75
N VAL A 228 11.40 3.74 -12.41
CA VAL A 228 12.20 2.59 -12.84
C VAL A 228 12.05 2.23 -14.32
N GLN A 229 11.02 2.74 -15.00
CA GLN A 229 10.92 2.66 -16.46
C GLN A 229 11.98 3.50 -17.17
N LYS A 230 12.48 4.57 -16.53
CA LYS A 230 13.48 5.46 -17.14
C LYS A 230 14.90 5.25 -16.64
N VAL A 231 15.05 4.94 -15.37
CA VAL A 231 16.37 4.80 -14.74
C VAL A 231 16.40 3.58 -13.83
N PRO A 232 17.55 2.94 -13.64
CA PRO A 232 17.69 1.91 -12.63
C PRO A 232 17.28 2.41 -11.24
N MET A 233 16.84 1.49 -10.38
CA MET A 233 16.47 1.76 -8.98
C MET A 233 17.48 2.61 -8.19
N GLY A 234 18.77 2.52 -8.53
CA GLY A 234 19.81 3.28 -7.84
C GLY A 234 19.96 4.74 -8.25
N GLN A 235 19.33 5.13 -9.36
CA GLN A 235 19.41 6.47 -9.94
C GLN A 235 18.07 7.22 -9.85
N MET A 236 17.00 6.57 -9.38
CA MET A 236 15.72 7.25 -9.20
C MET A 236 15.78 8.27 -8.05
N ARG A 237 14.90 9.26 -8.11
CA ARG A 237 14.82 10.41 -7.17
C ARG A 237 14.80 10.01 -5.69
N HIS A 238 14.22 8.86 -5.36
CA HIS A 238 14.08 8.37 -3.98
C HIS A 238 15.22 7.45 -3.51
N ALA A 239 16.20 7.12 -4.36
CA ALA A 239 17.25 6.17 -4.01
C ALA A 239 18.03 6.54 -2.72
N PRO A 240 18.43 7.82 -2.49
CA PRO A 240 19.11 8.20 -1.25
C PRO A 240 18.24 8.01 0.00
N ALA A 241 16.95 8.35 -0.08
CA ALA A 241 16.01 8.24 1.04
C ALA A 241 15.68 6.77 1.35
N ILE A 242 15.55 5.93 0.33
CA ILE A 242 15.39 4.47 0.50
C ILE A 242 16.62 3.87 1.16
N HIS A 243 17.81 4.29 0.76
CA HIS A 243 19.04 3.83 1.39
C HIS A 243 19.09 4.23 2.87
N ALA A 244 18.75 5.47 3.20
CA ALA A 244 18.67 5.94 4.58
C ALA A 244 17.61 5.17 5.40
N ASP A 245 16.44 4.89 4.83
CA ASP A 245 15.36 4.08 5.45
C ASP A 245 15.83 2.64 5.72
N MET A 246 16.62 2.06 4.81
CA MET A 246 17.21 0.73 4.99
C MET A 246 18.32 0.73 6.05
N GLN A 247 19.18 1.75 6.07
CA GLN A 247 20.19 1.90 7.11
C GLN A 247 19.56 2.07 8.50
N ALA A 248 18.51 2.88 8.61
CA ALA A 248 17.71 3.00 9.83
C ALA A 248 17.10 1.65 10.24
N SER A 249 16.73 0.82 9.26
CA SER A 249 16.15 -0.50 9.51
C SER A 249 17.18 -1.47 10.05
N MET A 250 18.46 -1.24 9.82
CA MET A 250 19.54 -2.05 10.37
C MET A 250 20.03 -1.54 11.74
N SER A 251 19.80 -0.27 12.06
CA SER A 251 20.28 0.35 13.31
C SER A 251 19.22 0.38 14.42
N GLU A 252 17.93 0.41 14.08
CA GLU A 252 16.85 0.56 15.04
C GLU A 252 15.92 -0.66 15.04
N ALA A 253 15.79 -1.34 16.19
CA ALA A 253 14.96 -2.54 16.31
C ALA A 253 13.49 -2.33 15.93
N ALA A 254 12.88 -1.22 16.36
CA ALA A 254 11.49 -0.88 16.01
C ALA A 254 11.32 -0.75 14.49
N HIS A 255 12.27 -0.06 13.85
CA HIS A 255 12.26 0.19 12.41
C HIS A 255 12.49 -1.10 11.62
N MET A 256 13.44 -1.94 12.04
CA MET A 256 13.69 -3.27 11.48
C MET A 256 12.44 -4.16 11.50
N TYR A 257 11.83 -4.32 12.68
CA TYR A 257 10.71 -5.23 12.84
C TYR A 257 9.46 -4.71 12.12
N ALA A 258 9.20 -3.40 12.13
CA ALA A 258 8.09 -2.82 11.37
C ALA A 258 8.30 -2.99 9.86
N PHE A 259 9.54 -2.79 9.39
CA PHE A 259 9.93 -3.05 8.00
C PHE A 259 9.65 -4.51 7.60
N LEU A 260 10.20 -5.48 8.36
CA LEU A 260 10.04 -6.90 8.05
C LEU A 260 8.58 -7.36 8.11
N ALA A 261 7.80 -6.86 9.06
CA ALA A 261 6.36 -7.13 9.12
C ALA A 261 5.66 -6.66 7.82
N SER A 262 5.96 -5.43 7.39
CA SER A 262 5.37 -4.86 6.18
C SER A 262 5.84 -5.55 4.89
N ALA A 263 7.10 -5.98 4.82
CA ALA A 263 7.65 -6.73 3.69
C ALA A 263 6.98 -8.11 3.58
N ALA A 264 6.82 -8.82 4.69
CA ALA A 264 6.15 -10.12 4.71
C ALA A 264 4.67 -10.00 4.31
N ALA A 265 3.96 -8.97 4.79
CA ALA A 265 2.58 -8.71 4.40
C ALA A 265 2.44 -8.36 2.91
N GLN A 266 3.35 -7.56 2.36
CA GLN A 266 3.38 -7.24 0.92
C GLN A 266 3.65 -8.47 0.06
N MET A 267 4.62 -9.30 0.45
CA MET A 267 4.92 -10.55 -0.25
C MET A 267 3.71 -11.48 -0.27
N LEU A 268 3.05 -11.69 0.89
CA LEU A 268 1.83 -12.50 0.96
C LEU A 268 0.70 -11.97 0.09
N TRP A 269 0.46 -10.66 0.16
CA TRP A 269 -0.61 -10.05 -0.60
C TRP A 269 -0.35 -10.10 -2.11
N ARG A 270 0.92 -10.02 -2.54
CA ARG A 270 1.31 -10.12 -3.95
C ARG A 270 1.32 -11.56 -4.47
N GLU A 271 2.02 -12.44 -3.77
CA GLU A 271 2.33 -13.80 -4.22
C GLU A 271 1.30 -14.84 -3.77
N GLY A 272 0.39 -14.47 -2.85
CA GLY A 272 -0.49 -15.41 -2.16
C GLY A 272 0.24 -16.33 -1.17
N ARG A 273 1.57 -16.18 -1.02
CA ARG A 273 2.42 -17.03 -0.18
C ARG A 273 3.70 -16.34 0.26
N LEU A 274 4.34 -16.86 1.31
CA LEU A 274 5.69 -16.44 1.71
C LEU A 274 6.76 -17.26 0.99
N LEU A 275 7.63 -16.58 0.24
CA LEU A 275 8.81 -17.16 -0.42
C LEU A 275 10.00 -17.25 0.55
N LEU A 276 9.78 -17.87 1.71
CA LEU A 276 10.74 -17.96 2.81
C LEU A 276 11.20 -19.40 3.04
N PRO A 277 12.46 -19.63 3.44
CA PRO A 277 12.96 -20.97 3.71
C PRO A 277 12.29 -21.58 4.96
N ASN A 278 11.87 -22.84 4.86
CA ASN A 278 11.24 -23.62 5.95
C ASN A 278 9.96 -23.01 6.54
N VAL A 279 9.20 -22.27 5.73
CA VAL A 279 7.90 -21.69 6.13
C VAL A 279 6.79 -22.53 5.50
N SER A 280 5.94 -23.12 6.33
CA SER A 280 4.74 -23.84 5.86
C SER A 280 3.59 -22.87 5.60
N GLU A 281 2.51 -23.32 4.94
CA GLU A 281 1.31 -22.50 4.74
C GLU A 281 0.70 -22.03 6.07
N GLU A 282 0.77 -22.85 7.12
CA GLU A 282 0.31 -22.48 8.47
C GLU A 282 1.10 -21.29 9.07
N ASP A 283 2.32 -21.05 8.57
CA ASP A 283 3.18 -19.98 9.02
C ASP A 283 2.95 -18.65 8.28
N TYR A 284 2.13 -18.63 7.22
CA TYR A 284 1.88 -17.43 6.41
C TYR A 284 1.36 -16.28 7.27
N HIS A 285 0.42 -16.53 8.17
CA HIS A 285 -0.07 -15.50 9.10
C HIS A 285 0.88 -15.27 10.28
N ARG A 286 1.70 -16.26 10.64
CA ARG A 286 2.55 -16.20 11.84
C ARG A 286 3.75 -15.27 11.65
N VAL A 287 4.35 -15.24 10.46
CA VAL A 287 5.56 -14.46 10.20
C VAL A 287 5.30 -12.94 10.29
N PRO A 288 4.31 -12.34 9.59
CA PRO A 288 4.01 -10.91 9.74
C PRO A 288 3.61 -10.56 11.17
N THR A 289 2.78 -11.39 11.82
CA THR A 289 2.32 -11.16 13.20
C THR A 289 3.46 -11.22 14.21
N PHE A 290 4.45 -12.11 14.02
CA PHE A 290 5.65 -12.17 14.84
C PHE A 290 6.44 -10.85 14.78
N PHE A 291 6.75 -10.36 13.58
CA PHE A 291 7.50 -9.12 13.41
C PHE A 291 6.71 -7.89 13.86
N LYS A 292 5.40 -7.84 13.58
CA LYS A 292 4.49 -6.80 14.07
C LYS A 292 4.50 -6.70 15.60
N THR A 293 4.43 -7.84 16.28
CA THR A 293 4.46 -7.91 17.76
C THR A 293 5.77 -7.35 18.30
N LYS A 294 6.90 -7.74 17.70
CA LYS A 294 8.24 -7.25 18.07
C LYS A 294 8.41 -5.76 17.80
N ALA A 295 7.85 -5.26 16.69
CA ALA A 295 7.85 -3.84 16.37
C ALA A 295 7.08 -3.03 17.42
N ILE A 296 5.89 -3.49 17.82
CA ILE A 296 5.05 -2.81 18.83
C ILE A 296 5.74 -2.81 20.21
N GLU A 297 6.39 -3.91 20.60
CA GLU A 297 7.21 -3.98 21.81
C GLU A 297 8.33 -2.93 21.80
N ALA A 298 9.09 -2.85 20.71
CA ALA A 298 10.19 -1.90 20.56
C ALA A 298 9.69 -0.43 20.50
N LEU A 299 8.58 -0.16 19.81
CA LEU A 299 7.98 1.16 19.72
C LEU A 299 7.51 1.67 21.09
N ARG A 300 6.91 0.80 21.91
CA ARG A 300 6.48 1.17 23.27
C ARG A 300 7.66 1.59 24.14
N VAL A 301 8.80 0.91 24.02
CA VAL A 301 10.03 1.29 24.74
C VAL A 301 10.52 2.67 24.27
N LYS A 302 10.55 2.91 22.96
CA LYS A 302 11.00 4.19 22.37
C LYS A 302 10.09 5.36 22.77
N LEU A 303 8.77 5.16 22.74
CA LEU A 303 7.80 6.16 23.17
C LEU A 303 7.83 6.42 24.69
N ALA A 304 8.09 5.40 25.51
CA ALA A 304 8.26 5.57 26.94
C ALA A 304 9.48 6.45 27.30
N ALA A 305 10.47 6.54 26.41
CA ALA A 305 11.59 7.46 26.54
C ALA A 305 11.24 8.92 26.16
N GLY A 306 9.99 9.20 25.78
CA GLY A 306 9.49 10.54 25.46
C GLY A 306 9.94 11.09 24.10
N GLN A 307 10.46 10.24 23.22
CA GLN A 307 10.91 10.64 21.89
C GLN A 307 9.79 10.40 20.89
N LEU A 308 9.18 11.46 20.36
CA LEU A 308 8.39 11.42 19.13
C LEU A 308 9.25 11.96 17.99
N ASN A 309 9.40 11.19 16.92
CA ASN A 309 10.14 11.59 15.72
C ASN A 309 9.55 10.93 14.47
N HIS A 310 10.00 11.35 13.29
CA HIS A 310 9.54 10.85 12.01
C HIS A 310 9.72 9.34 11.85
N HIS A 311 10.79 8.74 12.39
CA HIS A 311 11.00 7.28 12.31
C HIS A 311 9.88 6.50 13.01
N ILE A 312 9.37 6.98 14.16
CA ILE A 312 8.25 6.35 14.85
C ILE A 312 6.97 6.43 14.00
N ALA A 313 6.71 7.58 13.38
CA ALA A 313 5.55 7.72 12.50
C ALA A 313 5.65 6.77 11.29
N VAL A 314 6.85 6.62 10.70
CA VAL A 314 7.11 5.65 9.61
C VAL A 314 6.89 4.20 10.07
N ASP A 315 7.29 3.86 11.30
CA ASP A 315 7.06 2.52 11.85
C ASP A 315 5.57 2.24 12.04
N VAL A 316 4.82 3.22 12.56
CA VAL A 316 3.37 3.12 12.72
C VAL A 316 2.65 3.06 11.37
N HIS A 317 3.13 3.79 10.36
CA HIS A 317 2.66 3.67 8.97
C HIS A 317 2.84 2.25 8.42
N ARG A 318 3.99 1.61 8.67
CA ARG A 318 4.22 0.21 8.28
C ARG A 318 3.29 -0.75 9.02
N LEU A 319 2.99 -0.51 10.29
CA LEU A 319 2.02 -1.31 11.06
C LEU A 319 0.59 -1.16 10.53
N TYR A 320 0.21 0.06 10.13
CA TYR A 320 -1.04 0.33 9.45
C TYR A 320 -1.13 -0.44 8.12
N LEU A 321 -0.08 -0.39 7.29
CA LEU A 321 0.02 -1.18 6.05
C LEU A 321 -0.17 -2.67 6.30
N VAL A 322 0.49 -3.24 7.30
CA VAL A 322 0.32 -4.66 7.66
C VAL A 322 -1.14 -4.96 7.94
N GLY A 323 -1.82 -4.17 8.76
CA GLY A 323 -3.24 -4.38 9.08
C GLY A 323 -4.16 -4.33 7.85
N LEU A 324 -3.89 -3.43 6.89
CA LEU A 324 -4.64 -3.34 5.64
C LEU A 324 -4.45 -4.58 4.77
N LEU A 325 -3.21 -5.02 4.57
CA LEU A 325 -2.89 -6.14 3.69
C LEU A 325 -3.33 -7.49 4.25
N THR A 326 -3.41 -7.62 5.58
CA THR A 326 -3.96 -8.83 6.24
C THR A 326 -5.48 -8.81 6.39
N ASP A 327 -6.16 -7.88 5.70
CA ASP A 327 -7.62 -7.71 5.72
C ASP A 327 -8.24 -7.54 7.12
N SER A 328 -7.52 -6.85 8.00
CA SER A 328 -7.97 -6.61 9.37
C SER A 328 -8.16 -5.11 9.59
N ALA A 329 -9.21 -4.56 8.99
CA ALA A 329 -9.54 -3.13 9.10
C ALA A 329 -9.68 -2.69 10.57
N GLU A 330 -10.28 -3.53 11.43
CA GLU A 330 -10.40 -3.27 12.87
C GLU A 330 -9.03 -3.12 13.57
N VAL A 331 -8.01 -3.81 13.09
CA VAL A 331 -6.65 -3.78 13.65
C VAL A 331 -5.80 -2.68 13.02
N ALA A 332 -6.07 -2.35 11.75
CA ALA A 332 -5.41 -1.25 11.04
C ALA A 332 -5.80 0.12 11.61
N GLU A 333 -7.07 0.29 11.97
CA GLU A 333 -7.65 1.58 12.36
C GLU A 333 -6.93 2.27 13.55
N PRO A 334 -6.63 1.59 14.67
CA PRO A 334 -5.87 2.19 15.77
C PRO A 334 -4.48 2.69 15.35
N HIS A 335 -3.78 1.95 14.47
CA HIS A 335 -2.49 2.38 13.94
C HIS A 335 -2.63 3.62 13.07
N PHE A 336 -3.70 3.70 12.26
CA PHE A 336 -3.93 4.87 11.43
C PHE A 336 -4.30 6.12 12.25
N GLN A 337 -5.13 5.97 13.29
CA GLN A 337 -5.42 7.08 14.21
C GLN A 337 -4.17 7.57 14.94
N ALA A 338 -3.33 6.65 15.40
CA ALA A 338 -2.04 7.00 15.99
C ALA A 338 -1.15 7.74 14.99
N LEU A 339 -1.09 7.27 13.73
CA LEU A 339 -0.32 7.92 12.68
C LEU A 339 -0.78 9.36 12.42
N LEU A 340 -2.09 9.60 12.29
CA LEU A 340 -2.63 10.95 12.09
C LEU A 340 -2.23 11.90 13.22
N ALA A 341 -2.41 11.45 14.48
CA ALA A 341 -2.01 12.23 15.64
C ALA A 341 -0.50 12.51 15.69
N MET A 342 0.34 11.56 15.27
CA MET A 342 1.79 11.75 15.19
C MET A 342 2.18 12.73 14.09
N VAL A 343 1.57 12.64 12.90
CA VAL A 343 1.81 13.57 11.79
C VAL A 343 1.45 14.99 12.21
N GLU A 344 0.29 15.18 12.86
CA GLU A 344 -0.12 16.48 13.40
C GLU A 344 0.87 17.00 14.45
N ALA A 345 1.26 16.15 15.42
CA ALA A 345 2.22 16.52 16.47
C ALA A 345 3.63 16.82 15.94
N LEU A 346 4.00 16.26 14.78
CA LEU A 346 5.27 16.55 14.10
C LEU A 346 5.21 17.81 13.22
N GLY A 347 4.08 18.51 13.16
CA GLY A 347 3.92 19.75 12.39
C GLY A 347 3.36 19.54 10.98
N GLY A 348 2.76 18.38 10.71
CA GLY A 348 2.12 18.05 9.43
C GLY A 348 3.04 17.28 8.47
N LEU A 349 2.46 16.87 7.34
CA LEU A 349 3.12 16.00 6.35
C LEU A 349 4.33 16.64 5.66
N ASN A 350 4.35 17.97 5.53
CA ASN A 350 5.45 18.70 4.91
C ASN A 350 6.77 18.64 5.71
N THR A 351 6.75 18.08 6.92
CA THR A 351 7.95 17.86 7.74
C THR A 351 8.66 16.54 7.41
N PHE A 352 8.02 15.66 6.65
CA PHE A 352 8.63 14.43 6.16
C PHE A 352 9.40 14.70 4.86
N ASP A 353 10.42 13.89 4.59
CA ASP A 353 11.05 13.88 3.27
C ASP A 353 10.07 13.39 2.19
N ASP A 354 10.39 13.70 0.94
CA ASP A 354 9.54 13.38 -0.22
C ASP A 354 9.18 11.89 -0.31
N TYR A 355 10.11 11.01 0.05
CA TYR A 355 9.92 9.56 -0.04
C TYR A 355 8.91 9.06 0.99
N GLN A 356 9.04 9.50 2.24
CA GLN A 356 8.10 9.09 3.30
C GLN A 356 6.74 9.76 3.12
N MET A 357 6.70 11.03 2.72
CA MET A 357 5.44 11.72 2.41
C MET A 357 4.68 10.97 1.32
N GLU A 358 5.35 10.61 0.22
CA GLU A 358 4.73 9.85 -0.88
C GLU A 358 4.20 8.49 -0.43
N LYS A 359 4.95 7.75 0.41
CA LYS A 359 4.47 6.48 0.99
C LYS A 359 3.24 6.63 1.88
N LEU A 360 3.18 7.70 2.68
CA LEU A 360 2.05 8.01 3.54
C LEU A 360 0.80 8.26 2.68
N MET A 361 0.93 9.07 1.63
CA MET A 361 -0.14 9.44 0.71
C MET A 361 -0.64 8.25 -0.14
N ILE A 362 0.27 7.44 -0.69
CA ILE A 362 -0.07 6.22 -1.44
C ILE A 362 -0.93 5.32 -0.58
N LEU A 363 -0.51 5.06 0.66
CA LEU A 363 -1.24 4.15 1.54
C LEU A 363 -2.61 4.68 1.92
N ASP A 364 -2.73 5.96 2.26
CA ASP A 364 -4.03 6.57 2.60
C ASP A 364 -5.00 6.51 1.42
N CYS A 365 -4.54 6.88 0.21
CA CYS A 365 -5.36 6.82 -0.99
C CYS A 365 -5.77 5.38 -1.34
N PHE A 366 -4.85 4.42 -1.23
CA PHE A 366 -5.14 3.02 -1.60
C PHE A 366 -6.05 2.33 -0.57
N ALA A 367 -5.90 2.67 0.71
CA ALA A 367 -6.81 2.22 1.75
C ALA A 367 -8.23 2.76 1.54
N ALA A 368 -8.35 4.05 1.21
CA ALA A 368 -9.62 4.66 0.86
C ALA A 368 -10.23 3.99 -0.39
N LEU A 369 -9.42 3.79 -1.43
CA LEU A 369 -9.83 3.16 -2.69
C LEU A 369 -10.33 1.72 -2.52
N THR A 370 -9.70 0.96 -1.63
CA THR A 370 -10.09 -0.42 -1.29
C THR A 370 -11.56 -0.51 -0.85
N TRP A 371 -12.03 0.53 -0.16
CA TRP A 371 -13.40 0.60 0.37
C TRP A 371 -14.26 1.66 -0.30
N ASN A 372 -13.78 2.24 -1.42
CA ASN A 372 -14.38 3.42 -2.08
C ASN A 372 -14.76 4.54 -1.07
N GLY A 373 -13.92 4.73 -0.06
CA GLY A 373 -14.06 5.73 0.99
C GLY A 373 -13.25 7.00 0.71
N VAL A 374 -13.19 7.88 1.70
CA VAL A 374 -12.49 9.17 1.62
C VAL A 374 -11.10 9.05 2.28
N PRO A 375 -10.00 9.45 1.60
CA PRO A 375 -8.68 9.50 2.22
C PRO A 375 -8.69 10.50 3.39
N ARG A 376 -8.04 10.15 4.49
CA ARG A 376 -8.17 10.94 5.73
C ARG A 376 -7.02 11.91 5.97
N MET A 377 -5.92 11.77 5.22
CA MET A 377 -4.85 12.77 5.26
C MET A 377 -5.29 14.00 4.48
N ALA A 378 -5.07 15.18 5.06
CA ALA A 378 -5.49 16.45 4.46
C ALA A 378 -4.59 16.83 3.30
N MET A 379 -5.13 16.98 2.09
CA MET A 379 -4.37 17.28 0.87
C MET A 379 -3.69 18.65 0.89
N THR A 380 -2.43 18.71 1.34
CA THR A 380 -1.59 19.92 1.39
C THR A 380 -0.44 19.91 0.38
N TRP A 381 -0.41 18.93 -0.51
CA TRP A 381 0.76 18.57 -1.33
C TRP A 381 0.48 18.55 -2.84
N ASP A 382 -0.71 18.97 -3.27
CA ASP A 382 -1.04 19.07 -4.69
C ASP A 382 -0.09 20.07 -5.35
N PRO A 383 0.74 19.67 -6.32
CA PRO A 383 1.67 20.58 -6.98
C PRO A 383 0.96 21.55 -7.93
N GLY A 384 -0.34 21.40 -8.17
CA GLY A 384 -1.10 22.20 -9.13
C GLY A 384 -0.86 21.75 -10.57
N HIS A 385 -1.12 22.65 -11.53
CA HIS A 385 -0.87 22.41 -12.95
C HIS A 385 0.63 22.23 -13.25
N PHE A 386 0.92 21.60 -14.39
CA PHE A 386 2.30 21.44 -14.82
C PHE A 386 2.92 22.81 -15.13
N MET A 387 4.21 23.03 -14.82
CA MET A 387 4.84 24.36 -14.85
C MET A 387 4.74 25.03 -16.24
N ASP A 388 4.44 26.34 -16.28
CA ASP A 388 4.22 27.13 -17.52
C ASP A 388 5.33 27.00 -18.58
N GLU A 389 6.60 27.00 -18.18
CA GLU A 389 7.72 26.85 -19.12
C GLU A 389 7.76 25.44 -19.75
N THR A 390 7.33 24.42 -19.00
CA THR A 390 7.26 23.05 -19.51
C THR A 390 5.96 22.81 -20.27
N LEU A 391 4.89 23.54 -19.94
CA LEU A 391 3.65 23.57 -20.72
C LEU A 391 3.89 24.07 -22.14
N GLN A 392 4.79 25.03 -22.38
CA GLN A 392 5.12 25.44 -23.76
C GLN A 392 5.72 24.28 -24.58
N ASN A 393 6.61 23.49 -23.98
CA ASN A 393 7.15 22.29 -24.62
C ASN A 393 6.06 21.24 -24.82
N LEU A 394 5.17 21.08 -23.83
CA LEU A 394 4.02 20.20 -23.92
C LEU A 394 3.09 20.61 -25.06
N ASP A 395 2.79 21.90 -25.23
CA ASP A 395 1.93 22.42 -26.29
C ASP A 395 2.53 22.14 -27.68
N THR A 396 3.85 22.30 -27.84
CA THR A 396 4.53 21.94 -29.08
C THR A 396 4.52 20.43 -29.35
N TRP A 397 4.55 19.62 -28.30
CA TRP A 397 4.45 18.16 -28.38
C TRP A 397 3.00 17.71 -28.64
N ASP A 398 2.01 18.38 -28.04
CA ASP A 398 0.57 18.13 -28.18
C ASP A 398 0.10 18.42 -29.61
N GLN A 399 0.65 19.45 -30.26
CA GLN A 399 0.45 19.71 -31.69
C GLN A 399 0.88 18.54 -32.60
N GLN A 400 1.74 17.65 -32.13
CA GLN A 400 2.18 16.46 -32.86
C GLN A 400 1.37 15.20 -32.46
N ASN A 401 0.67 15.25 -31.32
CA ASN A 401 -0.03 14.12 -30.69
C ASN A 401 -1.50 14.46 -30.38
N ILE A 402 -2.17 15.13 -31.34
CA ILE A 402 -3.44 15.86 -31.19
C ILE A 402 -4.61 15.08 -30.56
N GLN A 403 -4.54 13.75 -30.48
CA GLN A 403 -5.70 12.90 -30.18
C GLN A 403 -5.77 12.38 -28.73
N ILE A 404 -4.76 12.62 -27.88
CA ILE A 404 -4.70 12.01 -26.55
C ILE A 404 -5.80 12.59 -25.63
N GLY A 405 -6.78 11.74 -25.31
CA GLY A 405 -7.87 12.04 -24.39
C GLY A 405 -8.90 13.07 -24.88
N GLU A 406 -8.86 13.47 -26.17
CA GLU A 406 -9.77 14.49 -26.74
C GLU A 406 -11.24 14.06 -26.61
N ARG A 407 -11.51 12.79 -26.90
CA ARG A 407 -12.86 12.22 -26.82
C ARG A 407 -13.35 12.15 -25.38
N MET A 408 -12.48 11.78 -24.44
CA MET A 408 -12.82 11.84 -23.01
C MET A 408 -13.13 13.29 -22.59
N GLY A 409 -12.33 14.27 -23.02
CA GLY A 409 -12.60 15.68 -22.75
C GLY A 409 -13.99 16.13 -23.22
N THR A 410 -14.39 15.70 -24.42
CA THR A 410 -15.72 15.98 -24.97
C THR A 410 -16.82 15.30 -24.16
N ILE A 411 -16.64 14.03 -23.77
CA ILE A 411 -17.57 13.30 -22.90
C ILE A 411 -17.73 14.04 -21.56
N ILE A 412 -16.63 14.43 -20.92
CA ILE A 412 -16.65 15.15 -19.63
C ILE A 412 -17.43 16.46 -19.72
N GLN A 413 -17.29 17.21 -20.83
CA GLN A 413 -18.03 18.45 -21.06
C GLN A 413 -19.52 18.21 -21.32
N ALA A 414 -19.87 17.09 -21.95
CA ALA A 414 -21.26 16.69 -22.20
C ALA A 414 -21.96 16.14 -20.95
N LEU A 415 -21.21 15.66 -19.95
CA LEU A 415 -21.75 15.20 -18.68
C LEU A 415 -22.26 16.40 -17.86
N ASN A 416 -23.51 16.31 -17.42
CA ASN A 416 -24.10 17.24 -16.43
C ASN A 416 -23.58 16.98 -15.01
N ALA A 417 -22.27 16.77 -14.86
CA ALA A 417 -21.62 16.56 -13.57
C ALA A 417 -21.45 17.89 -12.83
N ASN A 418 -21.24 17.82 -11.51
CA ASN A 418 -20.90 19.01 -10.74
C ASN A 418 -19.51 19.55 -11.16
N GLN A 419 -19.29 20.84 -10.96
CA GLN A 419 -18.05 21.52 -11.39
C GLN A 419 -16.78 20.86 -10.83
N THR A 420 -16.80 20.41 -9.57
CA THR A 420 -15.64 19.73 -8.95
C THR A 420 -15.29 18.42 -9.66
N THR A 421 -16.30 17.63 -10.05
CA THR A 421 -16.12 16.37 -10.78
C THR A 421 -15.61 16.66 -12.18
N THR A 422 -16.20 17.61 -12.90
CA THR A 422 -15.76 18.01 -14.23
C THR A 422 -14.30 18.47 -14.24
N ILE A 423 -13.90 19.32 -13.30
CA ILE A 423 -12.50 19.79 -13.17
C ILE A 423 -11.57 18.61 -12.87
N THR A 424 -11.94 17.75 -11.93
CA THR A 424 -11.09 16.61 -11.53
C THR A 424 -10.93 15.61 -12.66
N LEU A 425 -11.98 15.37 -13.47
CA LEU A 425 -11.91 14.51 -14.65
C LEU A 425 -11.10 15.16 -15.77
N ALA A 426 -11.20 16.48 -15.98
CA ALA A 426 -10.38 17.19 -16.96
C ALA A 426 -8.88 17.13 -16.61
N ASP A 427 -8.54 17.22 -15.32
CA ASP A 427 -7.16 17.08 -14.84
C ASP A 427 -6.54 15.70 -15.16
N LEU A 428 -7.35 14.65 -15.37
CA LEU A 428 -6.86 13.33 -15.81
C LEU A 428 -6.35 13.37 -17.25
N VAL A 429 -6.94 14.20 -18.11
CA VAL A 429 -6.49 14.38 -19.50
C VAL A 429 -5.14 15.11 -19.50
N GLU A 430 -4.98 16.15 -18.68
CA GLU A 430 -3.67 16.80 -18.46
C GLU A 430 -2.64 15.79 -17.97
N LEU A 431 -2.99 14.98 -16.96
CA LEU A 431 -2.10 13.97 -16.40
C LEU A 431 -1.67 12.93 -17.44
N LEU A 432 -2.60 12.48 -18.30
CA LEU A 432 -2.31 11.54 -19.37
C LEU A 432 -1.33 12.13 -20.40
N ARG A 433 -1.50 13.40 -20.79
CA ARG A 433 -0.58 14.09 -21.70
C ARG A 433 0.81 14.22 -21.10
N VAL A 434 0.90 14.58 -19.81
CA VAL A 434 2.19 14.63 -19.11
C VAL A 434 2.81 13.22 -19.03
N SER A 435 2.03 12.18 -18.78
CA SER A 435 2.51 10.78 -18.79
C SER A 435 3.18 10.42 -20.11
N ALA A 436 2.50 10.71 -21.24
CA ALA A 436 3.02 10.44 -22.58
C ALA A 436 4.28 11.27 -22.88
N TYR A 437 4.27 12.56 -22.54
CA TYR A 437 5.45 13.41 -22.65
C TYR A 437 6.64 12.87 -21.85
N LEU A 438 6.44 12.47 -20.60
CA LEU A 438 7.49 11.87 -19.76
C LEU A 438 8.00 10.55 -20.34
N HIS A 439 7.13 9.76 -20.98
CA HIS A 439 7.50 8.54 -21.68
C HIS A 439 8.39 8.81 -22.90
N ASP A 440 8.16 9.91 -23.61
CA ASP A 440 8.96 10.26 -24.79
C ASP A 440 10.26 11.00 -24.45
N LEU A 441 10.37 11.54 -23.24
CA LEU A 441 11.59 12.24 -22.82
C LEU A 441 12.82 11.31 -22.89
N PRO A 442 13.92 11.75 -23.54
CA PRO A 442 15.13 10.96 -23.66
C PRO A 442 15.90 10.84 -22.34
N HIS A 443 15.63 11.73 -21.38
CA HIS A 443 16.36 11.83 -20.12
C HIS A 443 15.39 11.88 -18.95
N TYR A 444 15.81 11.28 -17.84
CA TYR A 444 15.06 11.30 -16.59
C TYR A 444 15.22 12.64 -15.88
N ILE A 445 14.11 13.29 -15.55
CA ILE A 445 14.06 14.58 -14.84
C ILE A 445 13.33 14.35 -13.50
N PRO A 446 14.07 14.18 -12.38
CA PRO A 446 13.50 13.86 -11.07
C PRO A 446 12.29 14.70 -10.66
N GLU A 447 12.33 16.02 -10.88
CA GLU A 447 11.26 16.94 -10.49
C GLU A 447 9.98 16.74 -11.30
N SER A 448 10.07 16.38 -12.58
CA SER A 448 8.89 16.11 -13.41
C SER A 448 8.20 14.81 -12.99
N TYR A 449 8.98 13.78 -12.63
CA TYR A 449 8.44 12.52 -12.08
C TYR A 449 7.86 12.71 -10.68
N LYS A 450 8.47 13.55 -9.85
CA LYS A 450 7.93 13.96 -8.56
C LYS A 450 6.61 14.71 -8.71
N TRP A 451 6.53 15.67 -9.63
CA TRP A 451 5.29 16.36 -9.95
C TRP A 451 4.21 15.35 -10.38
N PHE A 452 4.55 14.46 -11.32
CA PHE A 452 3.61 13.46 -11.84
C PHE A 452 3.04 12.57 -10.73
N ALA A 453 3.90 12.01 -9.87
CA ALA A 453 3.48 11.16 -8.76
C ALA A 453 2.56 11.91 -7.78
N ARG A 454 2.93 13.14 -7.38
CA ARG A 454 2.13 13.96 -6.47
C ARG A 454 0.81 14.40 -7.08
N ARG A 455 0.80 14.78 -8.36
CA ARG A 455 -0.42 15.18 -9.08
C ARG A 455 -1.37 14.00 -9.25
N THR A 456 -0.85 12.82 -9.59
CA THR A 456 -1.62 11.56 -9.67
C THR A 456 -2.31 11.27 -8.34
N LEU A 457 -1.57 11.34 -7.22
CA LEU A 457 -2.12 11.15 -5.88
C LEU A 457 -3.14 12.22 -5.48
N ALA A 458 -2.91 13.48 -5.83
CA ALA A 458 -3.85 14.58 -5.54
C ALA A 458 -5.16 14.42 -6.34
N ILE A 459 -5.09 14.00 -7.60
CA ILE A 459 -6.29 13.70 -8.39
C ILE A 459 -7.03 12.50 -7.81
N LEU A 460 -6.34 11.41 -7.46
CA LEU A 460 -6.95 10.25 -6.80
C LEU A 460 -7.64 10.65 -5.49
N HIS A 461 -6.97 11.47 -4.67
CA HIS A 461 -7.53 11.99 -3.43
C HIS A 461 -8.83 12.77 -3.68
N ARG A 462 -8.84 13.67 -4.66
CA ARG A 462 -10.04 14.43 -5.04
C ARG A 462 -11.15 13.52 -5.56
N LEU A 463 -10.85 12.57 -6.45
CA LEU A 463 -11.84 11.61 -6.97
C LEU A 463 -12.53 10.83 -5.85
N LEU A 464 -11.78 10.44 -4.82
CA LEU A 464 -12.31 9.73 -3.65
C LEU A 464 -12.98 10.66 -2.63
N SER A 465 -12.63 11.95 -2.62
CA SER A 465 -13.20 12.96 -1.72
C SER A 465 -14.42 13.69 -2.28
N ILE A 466 -14.76 13.51 -3.56
CA ILE A 466 -16.03 14.01 -4.11
C ILE A 466 -17.15 13.43 -3.25
N PRO A 467 -17.96 14.28 -2.60
CA PRO A 467 -18.79 13.87 -1.48
C PRO A 467 -19.77 12.77 -1.88
N LEU A 468 -19.68 11.62 -1.20
CA LEU A 468 -20.64 10.50 -1.30
C LEU A 468 -22.09 10.92 -0.97
N HIS A 469 -22.26 12.08 -0.34
CA HIS A 469 -23.56 12.66 0.01
C HIS A 469 -24.09 13.66 -1.02
N SER A 470 -23.30 14.02 -2.03
CA SER A 470 -23.88 14.63 -3.23
C SER A 470 -24.57 13.52 -4.00
N GLU A 471 -25.86 13.70 -4.31
CA GLU A 471 -26.60 12.80 -5.20
C GLU A 471 -25.96 12.89 -6.60
N LEU A 472 -24.88 12.13 -6.79
CA LEU A 472 -24.29 11.92 -8.10
C LEU A 472 -25.22 11.00 -8.86
N ASP A 473 -25.50 11.36 -10.11
CA ASP A 473 -26.04 10.44 -11.11
C ASP A 473 -25.17 9.17 -11.13
N ASP A 474 -25.79 7.99 -11.07
CA ASP A 474 -25.06 6.72 -10.92
C ASP A 474 -24.08 6.48 -12.08
N ARG A 475 -24.35 7.05 -13.26
CA ARG A 475 -23.42 7.07 -14.40
C ARG A 475 -22.18 7.92 -14.11
N VAL A 476 -22.35 9.11 -13.54
CA VAL A 476 -21.24 10.00 -13.15
C VAL A 476 -20.43 9.36 -12.01
N ASP A 477 -21.09 8.72 -11.04
CA ASP A 477 -20.40 8.02 -9.95
C ASP A 477 -19.64 6.78 -10.47
N SER A 478 -20.22 6.02 -11.41
CA SER A 478 -19.52 4.90 -12.08
C SER A 478 -18.27 5.39 -12.82
N LEU A 479 -18.37 6.50 -13.55
CA LEU A 479 -17.22 7.11 -14.22
C LEU A 479 -16.16 7.60 -13.21
N ARG A 480 -16.57 8.23 -12.10
CA ARG A 480 -15.68 8.68 -11.03
C ARG A 480 -14.91 7.50 -10.41
N ILE A 481 -15.60 6.39 -10.11
CA ILE A 481 -14.98 5.18 -9.55
C ILE A 481 -13.98 4.59 -10.54
N ALA A 482 -14.36 4.46 -11.81
CA ALA A 482 -13.47 3.98 -12.87
C ALA A 482 -12.26 4.91 -13.04
N ALA A 483 -12.45 6.23 -13.04
CA ALA A 483 -11.36 7.20 -13.05
C ALA A 483 -10.40 6.99 -11.87
N ALA A 484 -10.90 6.73 -10.65
CA ALA A 484 -10.06 6.43 -9.51
C ALA A 484 -9.25 5.13 -9.69
N TYR A 485 -9.84 4.11 -10.32
CA TYR A 485 -9.13 2.86 -10.65
C TYR A 485 -8.02 3.10 -11.65
N TRP A 486 -8.31 3.87 -12.70
CA TRP A 486 -7.34 4.24 -13.71
C TRP A 486 -6.17 5.01 -13.09
N THR A 487 -6.44 5.98 -12.21
CA THR A 487 -5.39 6.76 -11.54
C THR A 487 -4.51 5.87 -10.66
N ALA A 488 -5.09 4.87 -9.99
CA ALA A 488 -4.32 3.91 -9.20
C ALA A 488 -3.43 2.99 -10.06
N ILE A 489 -3.94 2.49 -11.19
CA ILE A 489 -3.17 1.69 -12.16
C ILE A 489 -2.06 2.53 -12.78
N MET A 490 -2.34 3.78 -13.13
CA MET A 490 -1.32 4.73 -13.62
C MET A 490 -0.24 5.00 -12.58
N LEU A 491 -0.59 5.01 -11.29
CA LEU A 491 0.39 5.20 -10.22
C LEU A 491 1.24 3.95 -9.97
N SER A 492 0.66 2.76 -10.08
CA SER A 492 1.35 1.47 -10.00
C SER A 492 0.44 0.38 -10.60
N PRO A 493 0.76 -0.21 -11.77
CA PRO A 493 -0.18 -1.08 -12.46
C PRO A 493 -0.59 -2.31 -11.63
N ILE A 494 0.41 -3.00 -11.09
CA ILE A 494 0.20 -4.23 -10.33
C ILE A 494 -0.38 -3.93 -8.95
N PHE A 495 0.19 -2.97 -8.22
CA PHE A 495 -0.26 -2.61 -6.87
C PHE A 495 -1.65 -1.94 -6.91
N GLY A 496 -1.85 -1.03 -7.87
CA GLY A 496 -3.11 -0.33 -8.12
C GLY A 496 -4.24 -1.28 -8.47
N ARG A 497 -4.04 -2.17 -9.46
CA ARG A 497 -5.02 -3.21 -9.85
C ARG A 497 -5.47 -4.04 -8.64
N ARG A 498 -4.53 -4.52 -7.83
CA ARG A 498 -4.88 -5.31 -6.64
C ARG A 498 -5.56 -4.48 -5.56
N ALA A 499 -5.18 -3.22 -5.37
CA ALA A 499 -5.82 -2.35 -4.37
C ALA A 499 -7.30 -2.08 -4.71
N VAL A 500 -7.64 -1.97 -6.00
CA VAL A 500 -9.02 -1.73 -6.45
C VAL A 500 -9.87 -3.00 -6.50
N SER A 501 -9.26 -4.19 -6.60
CA SER A 501 -9.98 -5.48 -6.73
C SER A 501 -11.12 -5.68 -5.73
N ARG A 502 -10.96 -5.14 -4.51
CA ARG A 502 -11.95 -5.22 -3.42
C ARG A 502 -13.13 -4.30 -3.59
N SER A 503 -12.95 -3.16 -4.26
CA SER A 503 -14.05 -2.22 -4.54
C SER A 503 -14.73 -2.48 -5.88
N VAL A 504 -14.22 -3.38 -6.72
CA VAL A 504 -14.85 -3.76 -8.01
C VAL A 504 -16.35 -4.08 -7.88
N PRO A 505 -16.81 -4.85 -6.87
CA PRO A 505 -18.25 -5.08 -6.69
C PRO A 505 -19.07 -3.80 -6.48
N ILE A 506 -18.47 -2.74 -5.93
CA ILE A 506 -19.11 -1.43 -5.75
C ILE A 506 -19.32 -0.77 -7.11
N LEU A 507 -18.32 -0.79 -8.00
CA LEU A 507 -18.48 -0.29 -9.37
C LEU A 507 -19.58 -1.05 -10.12
N ARG A 508 -19.58 -2.39 -10.02
CA ARG A 508 -20.63 -3.23 -10.60
C ARG A 508 -22.01 -2.84 -10.08
N GLN A 509 -22.17 -2.72 -8.76
CA GLN A 509 -23.43 -2.30 -8.15
C GLN A 509 -23.91 -0.95 -8.69
N LYS A 510 -22.99 0.01 -8.89
CA LYS A 510 -23.32 1.32 -9.45
C LYS A 510 -23.75 1.24 -10.92
N LEU A 511 -23.07 0.44 -11.71
CA LEU A 511 -23.45 0.19 -13.10
C LEU A 511 -24.81 -0.53 -13.21
N ASP A 512 -25.12 -1.48 -12.33
CA ASP A 512 -26.41 -2.17 -12.29
C ASP A 512 -27.59 -1.22 -11.94
N LEU A 513 -27.31 -0.10 -11.25
CA LEU A 513 -28.30 0.95 -11.00
C LEU A 513 -28.49 1.87 -12.22
N THR A 514 -27.55 1.87 -13.16
CA THR A 514 -27.73 2.53 -14.46
C THR A 514 -28.52 1.62 -15.38
N ASP A 515 -29.43 2.19 -16.17
CA ASP A 515 -29.98 1.51 -17.33
C ASP A 515 -28.90 1.44 -18.42
N ILE A 516 -28.06 0.40 -18.34
CA ILE A 516 -26.88 0.16 -19.17
C ILE A 516 -27.22 0.25 -20.66
N ASP A 517 -28.42 -0.19 -21.06
CA ASP A 517 -28.81 -0.27 -22.46
C ASP A 517 -29.24 1.10 -23.04
N PHE A 518 -29.65 2.07 -22.21
CA PHE A 518 -30.21 3.34 -22.69
C PHE A 518 -29.54 4.61 -22.14
N LEU A 519 -29.15 4.66 -20.85
CA LEU A 519 -28.64 5.89 -20.22
C LEU A 519 -27.22 6.28 -20.64
N TRP A 520 -26.48 5.32 -21.19
CA TRP A 520 -25.13 5.56 -21.68
C TRP A 520 -25.11 6.08 -23.11
N ALA A 521 -26.20 6.00 -23.89
CA ALA A 521 -26.26 6.59 -25.21
C ALA A 521 -26.20 8.14 -25.15
N PRO A 522 -25.46 8.82 -26.05
CA PRO A 522 -24.68 8.29 -27.16
C PRO A 522 -23.25 7.84 -26.80
N HIS A 523 -22.86 7.90 -25.53
CA HIS A 523 -21.53 7.61 -24.99
C HIS A 523 -21.30 6.14 -24.61
N THR A 524 -21.65 5.20 -25.51
CA THR A 524 -21.40 3.75 -25.32
C THR A 524 -19.91 3.43 -25.24
N ASP A 525 -19.07 4.27 -25.84
CA ASP A 525 -17.60 4.27 -25.71
C ASP A 525 -17.14 4.47 -24.27
N CYS A 526 -17.74 5.43 -23.55
CA CYS A 526 -17.48 5.70 -22.15
C CYS A 526 -17.90 4.52 -21.28
N LEU A 527 -19.07 3.93 -21.55
CA LEU A 527 -19.51 2.69 -20.89
C LEU A 527 -18.48 1.59 -21.09
N LEU A 528 -18.05 1.35 -22.34
CA LEU A 528 -17.05 0.33 -22.66
C LEU A 528 -15.75 0.55 -21.89
N TRP A 529 -15.27 1.79 -21.80
CA TRP A 529 -14.09 2.14 -21.02
C TRP A 529 -14.26 1.82 -19.53
N VAL A 530 -15.38 2.20 -18.92
CA VAL A 530 -15.68 1.92 -17.51
C VAL A 530 -15.73 0.42 -17.24
N VAL A 531 -16.40 -0.38 -18.08
CA VAL A 531 -16.57 -1.82 -17.85
C VAL A 531 -15.29 -2.62 -18.13
N VAL A 532 -14.50 -2.25 -19.13
CA VAL A 532 -13.20 -2.89 -19.38
C VAL A 532 -12.28 -2.63 -18.20
N LEU A 533 -12.24 -1.41 -17.68
CA LEU A 533 -11.39 -1.08 -16.53
C LEU A 533 -11.84 -1.83 -15.27
N GLY A 534 -13.15 -1.89 -15.00
CA GLY A 534 -13.69 -2.72 -13.92
C GLY A 534 -13.34 -4.20 -14.07
N GLY A 535 -13.42 -4.73 -15.30
CA GLY A 535 -13.06 -6.11 -15.63
C GLY A 535 -11.58 -6.42 -15.51
N ILE A 536 -10.68 -5.50 -15.89
CA ILE A 536 -9.23 -5.60 -15.66
C ILE A 536 -8.93 -5.74 -14.16
N CYS A 537 -9.71 -5.06 -13.32
CA CYS A 537 -9.54 -5.03 -11.88
C CYS A 537 -10.21 -6.20 -11.14
N ALA A 538 -11.08 -6.96 -11.81
CA ALA A 538 -11.80 -8.06 -11.19
C ALA A 538 -10.87 -9.24 -10.92
N ASP A 539 -10.74 -9.63 -9.64
CA ASP A 539 -10.00 -10.83 -9.24
C ASP A 539 -10.91 -12.06 -9.09
N LYS A 540 -12.25 -11.87 -9.02
CA LYS A 540 -13.23 -12.95 -8.91
C LYS A 540 -13.82 -13.28 -10.27
N ASP A 541 -13.95 -14.57 -10.56
CA ASP A 541 -14.50 -15.06 -11.83
C ASP A 541 -15.92 -14.53 -12.08
N ASP A 542 -16.78 -14.49 -11.07
CA ASP A 542 -18.17 -14.03 -11.22
C ASP A 542 -18.27 -12.56 -11.64
N ASP A 543 -17.45 -11.70 -11.04
CA ASP A 543 -17.42 -10.27 -11.40
C ASP A 543 -16.77 -10.08 -12.78
N LEU A 544 -15.66 -10.77 -13.03
CA LEU A 544 -14.98 -10.74 -14.32
C LEU A 544 -15.91 -11.14 -15.48
N GLN A 545 -16.68 -12.23 -15.34
CA GLN A 545 -17.62 -12.66 -16.37
C GLN A 545 -18.71 -11.63 -16.60
N TRP A 546 -19.25 -11.03 -15.54
CA TRP A 546 -20.22 -9.95 -15.65
C TRP A 546 -19.65 -8.78 -16.47
N TYR A 547 -18.44 -8.31 -16.18
CA TYR A 547 -17.79 -7.23 -16.94
C TYR A 547 -17.53 -7.62 -18.40
N LEU A 548 -17.10 -8.85 -18.66
CA LEU A 548 -16.89 -9.35 -20.02
C LEU A 548 -18.18 -9.32 -20.84
N ASP A 549 -19.31 -9.70 -20.25
CA ASP A 549 -20.60 -9.72 -20.93
C ASP A 549 -21.09 -8.31 -21.28
N ILE A 550 -20.94 -7.34 -20.36
CA ILE A 550 -21.28 -5.93 -20.68
C ILE A 550 -20.31 -5.38 -21.74
N ALA A 551 -19.01 -5.63 -21.60
CA ALA A 551 -17.99 -5.15 -22.53
C ALA A 551 -18.22 -5.67 -23.95
N ARG A 552 -18.54 -6.96 -24.13
CA ARG A 552 -18.85 -7.56 -25.44
C ARG A 552 -20.08 -6.91 -26.07
N ARG A 553 -21.13 -6.63 -25.30
CA ARG A 553 -22.34 -5.96 -25.80
C ARG A 553 -22.05 -4.53 -26.24
N ALA A 554 -21.35 -3.75 -25.41
CA ALA A 554 -20.97 -2.38 -25.73
C ALA A 554 -20.03 -2.32 -26.95
N ALA A 555 -19.05 -3.22 -27.03
CA ALA A 555 -18.15 -3.36 -28.18
C ALA A 555 -18.92 -3.69 -29.47
N THR A 556 -19.90 -4.61 -29.42
CA THR A 556 -20.74 -4.96 -30.57
C THR A 556 -21.57 -3.76 -31.05
N GLN A 557 -22.12 -2.95 -30.13
CA GLN A 557 -22.85 -1.73 -30.49
C GLN A 557 -21.96 -0.67 -31.17
N LEU A 558 -20.69 -0.61 -30.78
CA LEU A 558 -19.67 0.26 -31.39
C LEU A 558 -19.06 -0.33 -32.67
N GLY A 559 -19.40 -1.57 -33.04
CA GLY A 559 -18.84 -2.25 -34.20
C GLY A 559 -17.41 -2.75 -34.02
N LEU A 560 -16.93 -2.90 -32.78
CA LEU A 560 -15.60 -3.41 -32.48
C LEU A 560 -15.60 -4.95 -32.47
N SER A 561 -14.61 -5.53 -33.13
CA SER A 561 -14.47 -6.96 -33.37
C SER A 561 -13.10 -7.52 -32.95
N SER A 562 -12.16 -6.66 -32.56
CA SER A 562 -10.81 -7.06 -32.19
C SER A 562 -10.22 -6.24 -31.03
N THR A 563 -9.19 -6.78 -30.39
CA THR A 563 -8.43 -6.09 -29.34
C THR A 563 -7.68 -4.87 -29.87
N THR A 564 -7.24 -4.88 -31.13
CA THR A 564 -6.58 -3.74 -31.76
C THR A 564 -7.53 -2.55 -31.91
N GLU A 565 -8.75 -2.80 -32.40
CA GLU A 565 -9.79 -1.76 -32.49
C GLU A 565 -10.19 -1.21 -31.11
N LEU A 566 -10.15 -2.05 -30.07
CA LEU A 566 -10.35 -1.61 -28.68
C LEU A 566 -9.22 -0.69 -28.19
N GLU A 567 -7.96 -1.06 -28.45
CA GLU A 567 -6.78 -0.24 -28.11
C GLU A 567 -6.81 1.11 -28.86
N GLU A 568 -7.16 1.10 -30.14
CA GLU A 568 -7.35 2.30 -30.96
C GLU A 568 -8.43 3.22 -30.36
N LEU A 569 -9.63 2.69 -30.05
CA LEU A 569 -10.67 3.47 -29.38
C LEU A 569 -10.18 4.05 -28.04
N PHE A 570 -9.46 3.26 -27.25
CA PHE A 570 -9.01 3.66 -25.92
C PHE A 570 -7.94 4.75 -25.99
N SER A 571 -7.16 4.82 -27.07
CA SER A 571 -6.17 5.89 -27.29
C SER A 571 -6.80 7.30 -27.39
N GLU A 572 -8.08 7.40 -27.76
CA GLU A 572 -8.85 8.65 -27.77
C GLU A 572 -9.45 8.99 -26.39
N LEU A 573 -9.47 8.02 -25.47
CA LEU A 573 -10.03 8.12 -24.12
C LEU A 573 -8.90 8.26 -23.07
N LEU A 574 -9.13 7.80 -21.83
CA LEU A 574 -8.08 7.72 -20.81
C LEU A 574 -7.35 6.38 -20.93
N TYR A 575 -6.29 6.35 -21.73
CA TYR A 575 -5.45 5.16 -21.91
C TYR A 575 -3.98 5.55 -21.89
N ASP A 576 -3.24 5.00 -20.95
CA ASP A 576 -1.80 5.14 -20.88
C ASP A 576 -1.15 3.79 -21.24
N PRO A 577 -0.64 3.63 -22.48
CA PRO A 577 -0.10 2.36 -22.95
C PRO A 577 0.96 1.76 -22.03
N PRO A 578 1.92 2.52 -21.47
CA PRO A 578 2.94 1.94 -20.60
C PRO A 578 2.39 1.30 -19.31
N SER A 579 1.24 1.77 -18.77
CA SER A 579 0.61 1.19 -17.57
C SER A 579 -0.44 0.12 -17.89
N GLN A 580 -1.10 0.21 -19.04
CA GLN A 580 -2.36 -0.49 -19.27
C GLN A 580 -2.34 -1.49 -20.42
N ARG A 581 -1.37 -1.42 -21.35
CA ARG A 581 -1.42 -2.22 -22.58
C ARG A 581 -1.53 -3.72 -22.31
N ASP A 582 -0.66 -4.26 -21.47
CA ASP A 582 -0.69 -5.70 -21.17
C ASP A 582 -1.99 -6.13 -20.50
N LEU A 583 -2.55 -5.28 -19.62
CA LEU A 583 -3.82 -5.52 -18.95
C LEU A 583 -5.00 -5.50 -19.95
N LEU A 584 -4.99 -4.53 -20.87
CA LEU A 584 -6.00 -4.39 -21.92
C LEU A 584 -5.95 -5.57 -22.90
N LEU A 585 -4.74 -6.00 -23.31
CA LEU A 585 -4.56 -7.15 -24.19
C LEU A 585 -5.06 -8.45 -23.54
N GLN A 586 -4.76 -8.67 -22.26
CA GLN A 586 -5.25 -9.83 -21.51
C GLN A 586 -6.78 -9.84 -21.40
N PHE A 587 -7.39 -8.68 -21.11
CA PHE A 587 -8.84 -8.57 -21.06
C PHE A 587 -9.47 -8.75 -22.45
N GLY A 588 -8.90 -8.13 -23.48
CA GLY A 588 -9.34 -8.23 -24.87
C GLY A 588 -9.29 -9.66 -25.42
N ALA A 589 -8.25 -10.43 -25.09
CA ALA A 589 -8.15 -11.84 -25.46
C ALA A 589 -9.30 -12.69 -24.88
N ARG A 590 -9.84 -12.30 -23.71
CA ARG A 590 -11.02 -12.94 -23.10
C ARG A 590 -12.34 -12.45 -23.72
N MET A 591 -12.38 -11.22 -24.22
CA MET A 591 -13.55 -10.70 -24.95
C MET A 591 -13.73 -11.41 -26.29
N TRP A 592 -12.65 -11.59 -27.05
CA TRP A 592 -12.62 -12.23 -28.36
C TRP A 592 -11.68 -13.43 -28.37
N PRO A 593 -12.11 -14.58 -27.83
CA PRO A 593 -11.28 -15.78 -27.84
C PRO A 593 -11.01 -16.21 -29.29
N VAL A 594 -9.74 -16.47 -29.61
CA VAL A 594 -9.36 -17.08 -30.89
C VAL A 594 -10.00 -18.46 -30.93
N ALA A 595 -10.81 -18.74 -31.95
CA ALA A 595 -11.36 -20.07 -32.16
C ALA A 595 -10.19 -21.05 -32.40
N GLU A 596 -9.95 -21.95 -31.45
CA GLU A 596 -8.93 -23.00 -31.54
C GLU A 596 -9.26 -24.08 -32.58
#